data_AF-U9VWK6-F1
#
_entry.id   AF-U9VWK6-F1
#
_cell.length_a   1.000
_cell.length_b   1.000
_cell.length_c   1.000
_cell.angle_alpha   90.00
_cell.angle_beta   90.00
_cell.angle_gamma   90.00
#
_symmetry.space_group_name_H-M   'P 1'
#
loop_
_entity.id
_entity.type
_entity.pdbx_description
1 polymer ?
#
loop_
_entity_poly.entity_id
_entity_poly.type
_entity_poly.pdbx_seq_one_letter_code
_entity_poly.pdbx_strand_id
1 'polypeptide(L)'
;MLFIPAIPPTATPPVVVSAELLPSITAHDELLGRAVHAQQLGSRGDDYLHGGANNDRLLGKAGHDQLSGGSGNDILLGDRGNDRLFGQAGRDRIRGGLGHDRLDGGTGQDRLFGGSGRDHLIDRDGGDVLVGGTGADEFWIGNGTQGITRIRDFQIGRDRIKFTQLGITYDQLTFNRQGRHTIISHQDQPLVKLNNIRHHQLKANNFEFGDADLIPILQAALETTEAPGANMYITTGDGSVWHGAFGLANLENGTPMPADAAMDIGSITKSMVAVITLQLMQEGKLSLDDTLSQWLPNTIGKIENSETITLCQLLNHSSGIPEFLDEDFAEVILSDPHRIWQPEDFLQLAYGEPGNFPPGERHSYSNTNYTLLGLVIEAATGDTLAEQLRSRLFEPLGMNASSVVYDNDMAPNVLRGYVDIQEIDPSAESQLVPIFFHPTAQGFGEGGVISSVADLARFSGALHDGELLTPDTFNLIQQESLLIDEEDGDRYGLGLELHSTPGGPLIGHSGGFPGAGSFMYFLPEQQLTIVTIENQEETAGKPFINLFKTLLAADE
;
A
#
# COMPACT_ATOMS: atom_id res chain seq x y z
N MET A 1 -46.75 -42.27 -0.58
CA MET A 1 -46.34 -43.13 -1.71
C MET A 1 -45.52 -42.28 -2.65
N LEU A 2 -44.22 -42.59 -2.75
CA LEU A 2 -43.31 -42.09 -3.78
C LEU A 2 -43.74 -42.58 -5.16
N PHE A 3 -43.49 -41.79 -6.21
CA PHE A 3 -43.02 -42.34 -7.50
C PHE A 3 -42.18 -41.31 -8.26
N ILE A 4 -40.93 -41.69 -8.49
CA ILE A 4 -39.93 -41.13 -9.41
C ILE A 4 -40.17 -41.74 -10.80
N PRO A 5 -39.78 -41.07 -11.89
CA PRO A 5 -39.11 -41.81 -12.96
C PRO A 5 -37.77 -41.17 -13.39
N ALA A 6 -36.88 -42.05 -13.83
CA ALA A 6 -35.44 -41.87 -14.05
C ALA A 6 -35.05 -41.47 -15.49
N ILE A 7 -33.82 -40.94 -15.61
CA ILE A 7 -32.94 -40.71 -16.80
C ILE A 7 -32.46 -42.10 -17.35
N PRO A 8 -31.93 -42.38 -18.60
CA PRO A 8 -31.04 -41.63 -19.55
C PRO A 8 -31.32 -41.93 -21.09
N PRO A 9 -30.47 -41.69 -22.15
CA PRO A 9 -29.02 -41.35 -22.23
C PRO A 9 -28.48 -40.32 -23.28
N THR A 10 -27.33 -39.74 -22.89
CA THR A 10 -26.10 -39.27 -23.58
C THR A 10 -26.00 -38.89 -25.08
N ALA A 11 -25.43 -37.70 -25.29
CA ALA A 11 -24.26 -37.31 -26.13
C ALA A 11 -24.32 -37.26 -27.69
N THR A 12 -23.98 -36.09 -28.26
CA THR A 12 -22.91 -35.84 -29.27
C THR A 12 -22.80 -34.31 -29.61
N PRO A 13 -21.67 -33.81 -30.17
CA PRO A 13 -20.85 -32.72 -29.60
C PRO A 13 -20.97 -31.34 -30.31
N PRO A 14 -20.33 -30.27 -29.77
CA PRO A 14 -20.11 -29.04 -30.53
C PRO A 14 -18.94 -29.17 -31.52
N VAL A 15 -19.13 -28.53 -32.68
CA VAL A 15 -18.30 -28.53 -33.88
C VAL A 15 -16.99 -27.76 -33.66
N VAL A 16 -15.90 -28.36 -34.12
CA VAL A 16 -14.57 -27.74 -34.26
C VAL A 16 -14.62 -26.72 -35.39
N VAL A 17 -14.29 -25.47 -35.11
CA VAL A 17 -13.83 -24.51 -36.13
C VAL A 17 -12.31 -24.35 -35.95
N SER A 18 -11.58 -24.76 -36.97
CA SER A 18 -10.13 -24.74 -37.07
C SER A 18 -9.59 -23.31 -37.10
N ALA A 19 -8.61 -23.04 -36.23
CA ALA A 19 -7.75 -21.87 -36.33
C ALA A 19 -6.78 -22.02 -37.51
N GLU A 20 -6.79 -21.07 -38.44
CA GLU A 20 -5.61 -20.64 -39.22
C GLU A 20 -6.01 -19.47 -40.15
N LEU A 21 -5.72 -18.24 -39.73
CA LEU A 21 -5.23 -17.10 -40.55
C LEU A 21 -5.17 -15.81 -39.72
N LEU A 22 -4.04 -15.59 -39.03
CA LEU A 22 -3.53 -14.25 -38.72
C LEU A 22 -2.00 -14.28 -38.82
N PRO A 23 -1.40 -13.72 -39.89
CA PRO A 23 -0.04 -13.23 -39.83
C PRO A 23 -0.01 -11.77 -39.34
N SER A 24 0.96 -11.49 -38.48
CA SER A 24 1.44 -10.19 -37.99
C SER A 24 0.56 -9.39 -37.02
N ILE A 25 0.64 -9.73 -35.73
CA ILE A 25 0.72 -8.74 -34.65
C ILE A 25 1.95 -9.13 -33.84
N THR A 26 2.92 -8.22 -33.75
CA THR A 26 4.18 -8.43 -33.03
C THR A 26 4.19 -7.46 -31.85
N ALA A 27 4.43 -8.01 -30.66
CA ALA A 27 4.95 -7.36 -29.46
C ALA A 27 4.10 -6.24 -28.82
N HIS A 28 3.17 -6.64 -27.96
CA HIS A 28 3.08 -6.35 -26.51
C HIS A 28 1.70 -6.83 -26.03
N ASP A 29 1.61 -7.23 -24.75
CA ASP A 29 0.37 -7.66 -24.05
C ASP A 29 -0.20 -9.06 -24.27
N GLU A 30 0.56 -10.11 -23.94
CA GLU A 30 -0.07 -11.35 -23.40
C GLU A 30 0.87 -12.06 -22.41
N LEU A 31 0.81 -11.69 -21.12
CA LEU A 31 1.13 -12.63 -20.02
C LEU A 31 0.45 -12.28 -18.67
N LEU A 32 -0.80 -11.84 -18.69
CA LEU A 32 -1.67 -11.94 -17.50
C LEU A 32 -2.10 -13.41 -17.34
N GLY A 33 -1.18 -14.22 -16.82
CA GLY A 33 -1.34 -15.65 -16.64
C GLY A 33 -2.20 -15.97 -15.40
N ARG A 34 -3.53 -15.98 -15.54
CA ARG A 34 -4.38 -16.79 -14.65
C ARG A 34 -4.11 -18.26 -14.93
N ALA A 35 -3.21 -18.88 -14.17
CA ALA A 35 -2.96 -20.32 -14.23
C ALA A 35 -2.99 -20.93 -12.83
N VAL A 36 -3.98 -21.80 -12.62
CA VAL A 36 -4.09 -22.71 -11.49
C VAL A 36 -2.88 -23.67 -11.56
N HIS A 37 -1.87 -23.44 -10.70
CA HIS A 37 -0.51 -24.02 -10.71
C HIS A 37 0.36 -23.59 -11.90
N ALA A 38 1.25 -22.61 -11.70
CA ALA A 38 1.95 -21.96 -12.79
C ALA A 38 3.49 -21.94 -12.62
N GLN A 39 4.20 -22.52 -13.59
CA GLN A 39 5.56 -22.07 -13.86
C GLN A 39 5.46 -20.80 -14.71
N GLN A 40 5.72 -19.64 -14.14
CA GLN A 40 5.77 -18.37 -14.87
C GLN A 40 7.22 -18.03 -15.23
N LEU A 41 7.42 -17.51 -16.44
CA LEU A 41 8.73 -17.28 -17.02
C LEU A 41 8.78 -15.85 -17.59
N GLY A 42 9.64 -15.02 -17.03
CA GLY A 42 9.96 -13.68 -17.52
C GLY A 42 10.69 -13.69 -18.85
N SER A 43 10.97 -12.50 -19.36
CA SER A 43 11.60 -12.19 -20.62
C SER A 43 13.12 -11.98 -20.46
N ARG A 44 13.68 -10.89 -21.01
CA ARG A 44 15.09 -10.47 -20.85
C ARG A 44 15.19 -9.00 -20.42
N GLY A 45 14.04 -8.35 -20.21
CA GLY A 45 13.96 -7.03 -19.61
C GLY A 45 13.20 -7.14 -18.30
N ASP A 46 12.99 -6.01 -17.66
CA ASP A 46 12.39 -5.93 -16.33
C ASP A 46 10.96 -6.50 -16.33
N ASP A 47 10.73 -7.59 -15.59
CA ASP A 47 9.47 -8.31 -15.56
C ASP A 47 8.78 -8.22 -14.19
N TYR A 48 7.45 -8.22 -14.19
CA TYR A 48 6.62 -8.35 -12.98
C TYR A 48 5.88 -9.70 -13.02
N LEU A 49 6.20 -10.60 -12.09
CA LEU A 49 5.63 -11.95 -12.02
C LEU A 49 4.91 -12.17 -10.68
N HIS A 50 3.72 -12.79 -10.73
CA HIS A 50 2.92 -13.08 -9.54
C HIS A 50 2.37 -14.51 -9.56
N GLY A 51 2.62 -15.28 -8.50
CA GLY A 51 2.18 -16.67 -8.35
C GLY A 51 0.73 -16.81 -7.89
N GLY A 52 0.28 -15.91 -7.00
CA GLY A 52 -1.08 -15.93 -6.47
C GLY A 52 -1.23 -16.96 -5.34
N ALA A 53 -2.25 -17.82 -5.41
CA ALA A 53 -2.42 -18.88 -4.42
C ALA A 53 -1.84 -20.21 -4.90
N ASN A 54 -1.46 -21.06 -3.94
CA ASN A 54 -0.80 -22.37 -4.08
C ASN A 54 0.72 -22.27 -4.27
N ASN A 55 1.38 -23.41 -4.52
CA ASN A 55 2.82 -23.48 -4.67
C ASN A 55 3.22 -23.18 -6.13
N ASP A 56 3.88 -22.06 -6.36
CA ASP A 56 4.23 -21.57 -7.69
C ASP A 56 5.74 -21.51 -7.94
N ARG A 57 6.11 -21.38 -9.23
CA ARG A 57 7.51 -21.26 -9.64
C ARG A 57 7.68 -20.10 -10.61
N LEU A 58 8.33 -19.04 -10.14
CA LEU A 58 8.56 -17.81 -10.89
C LEU A 58 10.05 -17.69 -11.26
N LEU A 59 10.33 -17.28 -12.50
CA LEU A 59 11.69 -17.09 -13.01
C LEU A 59 11.78 -15.78 -13.82
N GLY A 60 12.46 -14.76 -13.27
CA GLY A 60 12.66 -13.45 -13.89
C GLY A 60 13.55 -13.50 -15.13
N LYS A 61 14.78 -14.03 -14.96
CA LYS A 61 15.86 -14.21 -15.95
C LYS A 61 16.82 -13.03 -16.03
N ALA A 62 16.52 -12.03 -16.82
CA ALA A 62 17.45 -10.93 -17.03
C ALA A 62 16.61 -9.66 -17.07
N GLY A 63 17.06 -8.62 -16.38
CA GLY A 63 16.22 -7.45 -16.11
C GLY A 63 16.15 -7.23 -14.61
N HIS A 64 15.71 -6.05 -14.19
CA HIS A 64 15.41 -5.76 -12.80
C HIS A 64 14.01 -6.29 -12.49
N ASP A 65 13.93 -7.55 -12.08
CA ASP A 65 12.66 -8.26 -12.02
C ASP A 65 11.99 -8.11 -10.66
N GLN A 66 10.66 -8.06 -10.65
CA GLN A 66 9.85 -8.13 -9.44
C GLN A 66 9.02 -9.43 -9.42
N LEU A 67 9.28 -10.30 -8.45
CA LEU A 67 8.62 -11.59 -8.30
C LEU A 67 7.87 -11.66 -6.97
N SER A 68 6.59 -12.04 -7.00
CA SER A 68 5.75 -12.19 -5.80
C SER A 68 5.08 -13.56 -5.74
N GLY A 69 5.44 -14.39 -4.76
CA GLY A 69 4.96 -15.77 -4.59
C GLY A 69 3.48 -15.84 -4.31
N GLY A 70 3.03 -15.12 -3.28
CA GLY A 70 1.63 -15.12 -2.84
C GLY A 70 1.43 -16.04 -1.65
N SER A 71 0.42 -16.89 -1.69
CA SER A 71 0.18 -17.85 -0.60
C SER A 71 0.55 -19.26 -1.05
N GLY A 72 1.46 -19.93 -0.36
CA GLY A 72 1.92 -21.25 -0.79
C GLY A 72 3.34 -21.55 -0.35
N ASN A 73 4.00 -22.44 -1.07
CA ASN A 73 5.42 -22.75 -0.86
C ASN A 73 6.10 -22.58 -2.21
N ASP A 74 6.59 -21.39 -2.45
CA ASP A 74 6.92 -20.91 -3.76
C ASP A 74 8.42 -21.02 -4.05
N ILE A 75 8.75 -20.97 -5.34
CA ILE A 75 10.13 -20.92 -5.80
C ILE A 75 10.29 -19.69 -6.68
N LEU A 76 11.03 -18.70 -6.18
CA LEU A 76 11.30 -17.44 -6.87
C LEU A 76 12.78 -17.38 -7.26
N LEU A 77 13.05 -17.01 -8.52
CA LEU A 77 14.38 -17.00 -9.12
C LEU A 77 14.55 -15.73 -9.96
N GLY A 78 15.35 -14.76 -9.51
CA GLY A 78 15.61 -13.50 -10.22
C GLY A 78 16.58 -13.66 -11.40
N ASP A 79 17.68 -14.36 -11.16
CA ASP A 79 18.79 -14.65 -12.10
C ASP A 79 19.71 -13.45 -12.37
N ARG A 80 19.43 -12.53 -13.29
CA ARG A 80 20.32 -11.37 -13.55
C ARG A 80 19.58 -10.06 -13.46
N GLY A 81 20.02 -9.21 -12.55
CA GLY A 81 19.52 -7.85 -12.38
C GLY A 81 19.52 -7.50 -10.91
N ASN A 82 19.04 -6.31 -10.60
CA ASN A 82 18.74 -5.95 -9.22
C ASN A 82 17.27 -6.30 -9.01
N ASP A 83 17.04 -7.48 -8.45
CA ASP A 83 15.71 -8.08 -8.41
C ASP A 83 15.02 -7.83 -7.06
N ARG A 84 13.70 -7.76 -7.06
CA ARG A 84 12.85 -7.66 -5.86
C ARG A 84 12.00 -8.91 -5.75
N LEU A 85 12.26 -9.77 -4.77
CA LEU A 85 11.61 -11.06 -4.64
C LEU A 85 10.90 -11.19 -3.29
N PHE A 86 9.61 -11.46 -3.32
CA PHE A 86 8.73 -11.53 -2.16
C PHE A 86 8.07 -12.91 -2.06
N GLY A 87 8.41 -13.71 -1.05
CA GLY A 87 7.79 -15.01 -0.79
C GLY A 87 6.33 -14.88 -0.36
N GLN A 88 6.07 -13.92 0.52
CA GLN A 88 4.77 -13.66 1.15
C GLN A 88 4.39 -14.77 2.13
N ALA A 89 3.37 -15.59 1.90
CA ALA A 89 2.90 -16.54 2.91
C ALA A 89 3.31 -17.97 2.60
N GLY A 90 4.12 -18.58 3.48
CA GLY A 90 4.30 -20.03 3.59
C GLY A 90 5.75 -20.48 3.67
N ARG A 91 6.23 -21.41 2.84
CA ARG A 91 7.64 -21.87 2.96
C ARG A 91 8.36 -21.81 1.64
N ASP A 92 8.96 -20.66 1.41
CA ASP A 92 9.44 -20.24 0.12
C ASP A 92 10.92 -20.52 -0.06
N ARG A 93 11.31 -20.60 -1.33
CA ARG A 93 12.70 -20.68 -1.76
C ARG A 93 12.96 -19.55 -2.73
N ILE A 94 13.67 -18.55 -2.25
CA ILE A 94 13.91 -17.31 -2.97
C ILE A 94 15.39 -17.23 -3.29
N ARG A 95 15.71 -16.95 -4.55
CA ARG A 95 17.09 -16.70 -4.98
C ARG A 95 17.14 -15.47 -5.88
N GLY A 96 17.93 -14.47 -5.48
CA GLY A 96 18.20 -13.26 -6.25
C GLY A 96 18.99 -13.60 -7.50
N GLY A 97 20.32 -13.65 -7.42
CA GLY A 97 21.15 -14.11 -8.52
C GLY A 97 22.40 -13.26 -8.68
N LEU A 98 22.50 -12.55 -9.80
CA LEU A 98 23.55 -11.57 -10.07
C LEU A 98 22.94 -10.17 -10.02
N GLY A 99 23.45 -9.31 -9.16
CA GLY A 99 23.01 -7.93 -8.99
C GLY A 99 22.68 -7.66 -7.53
N HIS A 100 22.16 -6.47 -7.25
CA HIS A 100 21.82 -6.03 -5.90
C HIS A 100 20.38 -6.40 -5.60
N ASP A 101 20.16 -7.53 -4.94
CA ASP A 101 18.83 -8.10 -4.82
C ASP A 101 18.18 -7.77 -3.47
N ARG A 102 16.86 -7.62 -3.47
CA ARG A 102 16.04 -7.53 -2.25
C ARG A 102 15.16 -8.77 -2.14
N LEU A 103 15.35 -9.54 -1.09
CA LEU A 103 14.63 -10.78 -0.82
C LEU A 103 13.87 -10.65 0.51
N ASP A 104 12.55 -10.80 0.47
CA ASP A 104 11.69 -10.84 1.64
C ASP A 104 10.99 -12.21 1.71
N GLY A 105 11.26 -12.97 2.77
CA GLY A 105 10.63 -14.27 2.99
C GLY A 105 9.13 -14.17 3.26
N GLY A 106 8.71 -13.08 3.91
CA GLY A 106 7.36 -12.95 4.44
C GLY A 106 7.15 -13.80 5.70
N THR A 107 6.04 -14.53 5.74
CA THR A 107 5.66 -15.39 6.88
C THR A 107 5.98 -16.85 6.58
N GLY A 108 6.37 -17.58 7.62
CA GLY A 108 6.54 -19.03 7.57
C GLY A 108 8.00 -19.45 7.69
N GLN A 109 8.54 -20.36 6.89
CA GLN A 109 9.92 -20.86 7.11
C GLN A 109 10.68 -20.94 5.81
N ASP A 110 11.43 -19.88 5.53
CA ASP A 110 11.89 -19.58 4.19
C ASP A 110 13.39 -19.84 4.00
N ARG A 111 13.80 -19.85 2.73
CA ARG A 111 15.19 -19.99 2.32
C ARG A 111 15.54 -18.93 1.31
N LEU A 112 16.32 -17.95 1.73
CA LEU A 112 16.72 -16.81 0.93
C LEU A 112 18.20 -16.94 0.54
N PHE A 113 18.49 -16.78 -0.74
CA PHE A 113 19.83 -16.82 -1.31
C PHE A 113 20.06 -15.55 -2.15
N GLY A 114 20.82 -14.59 -1.63
CA GLY A 114 21.10 -13.31 -2.31
C GLY A 114 21.84 -13.56 -3.62
N GLY A 115 23.09 -13.99 -3.54
CA GLY A 115 23.87 -14.39 -4.70
C GLY A 115 25.11 -13.54 -4.84
N SER A 116 25.21 -12.77 -5.93
CA SER A 116 26.35 -11.88 -6.17
C SER A 116 25.89 -10.45 -6.22
N GLY A 117 26.31 -9.65 -5.25
CA GLY A 117 25.95 -8.25 -5.15
C GLY A 117 25.93 -7.82 -3.70
N ARG A 118 25.37 -6.66 -3.44
CA ARG A 118 25.00 -6.26 -2.08
C ARG A 118 23.52 -6.52 -1.98
N ASP A 119 23.19 -7.58 -1.26
CA ASP A 119 21.83 -8.10 -1.19
C ASP A 119 21.20 -7.77 0.16
N HIS A 120 19.89 -7.53 0.16
CA HIS A 120 19.09 -7.29 1.36
C HIS A 120 18.19 -8.50 1.59
N LEU A 121 18.43 -9.25 2.66
CA LEU A 121 17.67 -10.45 3.01
C LEU A 121 16.87 -10.19 4.28
N ILE A 122 15.55 -10.30 4.20
CA ILE A 122 14.61 -9.92 5.26
C ILE A 122 13.92 -11.17 5.79
N ASP A 123 14.15 -11.46 7.08
CA ASP A 123 13.38 -12.43 7.87
C ASP A 123 12.42 -11.64 8.76
N ARG A 124 11.11 -11.78 8.53
CA ARG A 124 10.11 -11.04 9.30
C ARG A 124 9.82 -11.67 10.65
N ASP A 125 9.59 -12.99 10.71
CA ASP A 125 9.33 -13.71 11.97
C ASP A 125 9.45 -15.26 11.87
N GLY A 126 9.93 -15.78 10.75
CA GLY A 126 9.81 -17.21 10.38
C GLY A 126 10.88 -18.14 10.93
N GLY A 127 12.03 -17.57 11.32
CA GLY A 127 13.21 -18.35 11.68
C GLY A 127 13.89 -18.95 10.45
N ASP A 128 14.17 -18.07 9.49
CA ASP A 128 14.52 -18.41 8.13
C ASP A 128 15.96 -18.90 7.98
N VAL A 129 16.30 -19.35 6.78
CA VAL A 129 17.67 -19.63 6.37
C VAL A 129 18.12 -18.60 5.37
N LEU A 130 19.11 -17.79 5.75
CA LEU A 130 19.63 -16.71 4.92
C LEU A 130 21.06 -17.04 4.46
N VAL A 131 21.33 -16.79 3.18
CA VAL A 131 22.64 -16.93 2.55
C VAL A 131 22.88 -15.71 1.68
N GLY A 132 23.79 -14.82 2.09
CA GLY A 132 24.04 -13.55 1.37
C GLY A 132 24.81 -13.80 0.06
N GLY A 133 25.88 -14.59 0.13
CA GLY A 133 26.74 -14.88 -0.99
C GLY A 133 27.95 -13.95 -1.06
N THR A 134 28.18 -13.36 -2.24
CA THR A 134 29.34 -12.48 -2.47
C THR A 134 28.91 -11.03 -2.52
N GLY A 135 29.62 -10.17 -1.80
CA GLY A 135 29.38 -8.73 -1.73
C GLY A 135 28.87 -8.35 -0.34
N ALA A 136 28.56 -7.08 -0.10
CA ALA A 136 28.31 -6.59 1.25
C ALA A 136 26.83 -6.68 1.60
N ASP A 137 26.42 -7.77 2.24
CA ASP A 137 25.01 -8.12 2.39
C ASP A 137 24.42 -7.60 3.71
N GLU A 138 23.11 -7.36 3.71
CA GLU A 138 22.35 -6.92 4.86
C GLU A 138 21.29 -7.97 5.24
N PHE A 139 21.33 -8.43 6.49
CA PHE A 139 20.39 -9.39 7.04
C PHE A 139 19.47 -8.68 8.03
N TRP A 140 18.21 -8.49 7.67
CA TRP A 140 17.20 -7.83 8.50
C TRP A 140 16.46 -8.88 9.32
N ILE A 141 16.47 -8.70 10.64
CA ILE A 141 16.04 -9.72 11.60
C ILE A 141 14.78 -9.26 12.34
N GLY A 142 13.74 -10.07 12.20
CA GLY A 142 12.49 -10.01 12.96
C GLY A 142 12.61 -10.34 14.44
N ASN A 143 11.48 -10.42 15.14
CA ASN A 143 11.45 -10.56 16.60
C ASN A 143 11.75 -12.00 17.08
N GLY A 144 11.86 -12.95 16.16
CA GLY A 144 12.25 -14.33 16.44
C GLY A 144 11.17 -15.17 17.12
N THR A 145 9.91 -14.72 17.11
CA THR A 145 8.79 -15.39 17.79
C THR A 145 8.44 -16.75 17.19
N GLN A 146 8.64 -16.99 15.88
CA GLN A 146 8.34 -18.28 15.24
C GLN A 146 9.59 -19.11 14.90
N GLY A 147 10.77 -18.65 15.29
CA GLY A 147 12.00 -19.42 15.18
C GLY A 147 13.26 -18.56 15.15
N ILE A 148 14.40 -19.26 15.20
CA ILE A 148 15.72 -18.63 15.12
C ILE A 148 16.16 -18.48 13.66
N THR A 149 16.50 -17.26 13.22
CA THR A 149 17.08 -16.98 11.91
C THR A 149 18.45 -17.62 11.78
N ARG A 150 18.78 -18.23 10.64
CA ARG A 150 20.05 -18.95 10.41
C ARG A 150 20.80 -18.37 9.24
N ILE A 151 21.79 -17.53 9.53
CA ILE A 151 22.69 -16.96 8.52
C ILE A 151 23.86 -17.92 8.30
N ARG A 152 24.04 -18.39 7.05
CA ARG A 152 24.97 -19.49 6.76
C ARG A 152 26.39 -19.06 6.41
N ASP A 153 26.58 -17.86 5.90
CA ASP A 153 27.82 -17.41 5.27
C ASP A 153 28.23 -15.99 5.66
N PHE A 154 27.72 -15.46 6.78
CA PHE A 154 28.03 -14.12 7.29
C PHE A 154 29.53 -13.80 7.27
N GLN A 155 29.89 -12.70 6.60
CA GLN A 155 31.26 -12.25 6.43
C GLN A 155 31.54 -11.01 7.28
N ILE A 156 32.35 -11.22 8.32
CA ILE A 156 32.68 -10.18 9.29
C ILE A 156 33.41 -9.02 8.61
N GLY A 157 32.94 -7.81 8.89
CA GLY A 157 33.53 -6.57 8.37
C GLY A 157 33.10 -6.25 6.94
N ARG A 158 32.22 -7.07 6.35
CA ARG A 158 31.62 -6.83 5.04
C ARG A 158 30.11 -6.81 5.13
N ASP A 159 29.53 -7.83 5.74
CA ASP A 159 28.08 -7.98 5.88
C ASP A 159 27.61 -7.36 7.20
N ARG A 160 26.31 -7.03 7.27
CA ARG A 160 25.65 -6.42 8.43
C ARG A 160 24.38 -7.17 8.82
N ILE A 161 24.11 -7.22 10.13
CA ILE A 161 22.87 -7.75 10.69
C ILE A 161 22.08 -6.59 11.27
N LYS A 162 20.88 -6.35 10.77
CA LYS A 162 20.01 -5.26 11.21
C LYS A 162 18.97 -5.80 12.19
N PHE A 163 18.96 -5.24 13.39
CA PHE A 163 17.92 -5.41 14.41
C PHE A 163 17.04 -4.16 14.50
N THR A 164 16.92 -3.43 13.39
CA THR A 164 16.31 -2.09 13.33
C THR A 164 14.84 -2.07 13.77
N GLN A 165 14.16 -3.21 13.70
CA GLN A 165 12.76 -3.37 14.09
C GLN A 165 12.55 -3.74 15.56
N LEU A 166 13.62 -4.04 16.32
CA LEU A 166 13.49 -4.65 17.65
C LEU A 166 13.62 -3.67 18.82
N GLY A 167 14.06 -2.43 18.58
CA GLY A 167 14.28 -1.46 19.67
C GLY A 167 15.34 -1.91 20.67
N ILE A 168 16.29 -2.72 20.22
CA ILE A 168 17.37 -3.25 21.06
C ILE A 168 18.69 -2.56 20.74
N THR A 169 19.60 -2.53 21.72
CA THR A 169 20.98 -2.07 21.54
C THR A 169 21.96 -3.24 21.52
N TYR A 170 23.19 -2.99 21.08
CA TYR A 170 24.25 -3.99 21.06
C TYR A 170 24.50 -4.63 22.43
N ASP A 171 24.46 -3.81 23.48
CA ASP A 171 24.75 -4.18 24.86
C ASP A 171 23.64 -5.03 25.51
N GLN A 172 22.45 -5.03 24.92
CA GLN A 172 21.35 -5.92 25.29
C GLN A 172 21.46 -7.31 24.63
N LEU A 173 22.36 -7.49 23.65
CA LEU A 173 22.59 -8.78 23.03
C LEU A 173 23.46 -9.69 23.88
N THR A 174 23.09 -10.96 23.92
CA THR A 174 23.86 -12.05 24.51
C THR A 174 24.36 -12.99 23.42
N PHE A 175 25.63 -13.42 23.55
CA PHE A 175 26.30 -14.24 22.54
C PHE A 175 26.67 -15.60 23.10
N ASN A 176 25.90 -16.62 22.74
CA ASN A 176 26.08 -17.98 23.23
C ASN A 176 26.76 -18.87 22.19
N ARG A 177 27.86 -19.52 22.58
CA ARG A 177 28.59 -20.43 21.69
C ARG A 177 27.90 -21.78 21.62
N GLN A 178 27.58 -22.23 20.40
CA GLN A 178 27.13 -23.60 20.13
C GLN A 178 28.11 -24.27 19.15
N GLY A 179 29.14 -24.93 19.66
CA GLY A 179 30.17 -25.56 18.82
C GLY A 179 31.01 -24.54 18.04
N ARG A 180 30.86 -24.51 16.70
CA ARG A 180 31.46 -23.50 15.80
C ARG A 180 30.50 -22.35 15.46
N HIS A 181 29.27 -22.41 15.95
CA HIS A 181 28.22 -21.42 15.71
C HIS A 181 28.14 -20.45 16.89
N THR A 182 27.62 -19.26 16.61
CA THR A 182 27.22 -18.29 17.64
C THR A 182 25.71 -18.11 17.56
N ILE A 183 25.05 -18.20 18.71
CA ILE A 183 23.66 -17.82 18.91
C ILE A 183 23.65 -16.42 19.49
N ILE A 184 22.94 -15.51 18.85
CA ILE A 184 22.70 -14.15 19.29
C ILE A 184 21.28 -14.11 19.85
N SER A 185 21.15 -13.64 21.08
CA SER A 185 19.89 -13.65 21.82
C SER A 185 19.64 -12.30 22.49
N HIS A 186 18.38 -11.91 22.66
CA HIS A 186 17.96 -10.79 23.50
C HIS A 186 17.05 -11.33 24.60
N GLN A 187 17.33 -11.02 25.89
CA GLN A 187 16.56 -11.53 27.03
C GLN A 187 16.30 -13.06 26.97
N ASP A 188 17.35 -13.83 26.70
CA ASP A 188 17.31 -15.30 26.50
C ASP A 188 16.51 -15.80 25.28
N GLN A 189 15.82 -14.93 24.54
CA GLN A 189 15.19 -15.30 23.27
C GLN A 189 16.22 -15.37 22.15
N PRO A 190 16.38 -16.53 21.48
CA PRO A 190 17.33 -16.69 20.38
C PRO A 190 16.83 -16.05 19.09
N LEU A 191 17.53 -15.01 18.63
CA LEU A 191 17.19 -14.28 17.41
C LEU A 191 17.93 -14.87 16.20
N VAL A 192 19.26 -14.96 16.29
CA VAL A 192 20.10 -15.33 15.14
C VAL A 192 21.09 -16.44 15.50
N LYS A 193 21.21 -17.42 14.61
CA LYS A 193 22.32 -18.38 14.58
C LYS A 193 23.25 -18.06 13.42
N LEU A 194 24.47 -17.64 13.77
CA LEU A 194 25.56 -17.47 12.83
C LEU A 194 26.35 -18.77 12.67
N ASN A 195 26.41 -19.28 11.46
CA ASN A 195 27.16 -20.49 11.18
C ASN A 195 28.65 -20.24 11.01
N ASN A 196 29.46 -21.06 11.69
CA ASN A 196 30.92 -21.01 11.62
C ASN A 196 31.57 -19.68 12.07
N ILE A 197 30.81 -18.81 12.75
CA ILE A 197 31.31 -17.58 13.37
C ILE A 197 31.43 -17.76 14.88
N ARG A 198 32.56 -17.33 15.44
CA ARG A 198 32.77 -17.27 16.90
C ARG A 198 32.49 -15.87 17.41
N HIS A 199 31.77 -15.77 18.52
CA HIS A 199 31.34 -14.47 19.08
C HIS A 199 32.47 -13.45 19.28
N HIS A 200 33.70 -13.86 19.63
CA HIS A 200 34.82 -12.92 19.80
C HIS A 200 35.26 -12.21 18.51
N GLN A 201 34.78 -12.68 17.36
CA GLN A 201 35.03 -12.06 16.07
C GLN A 201 33.98 -10.96 15.76
N LEU A 202 32.85 -10.96 16.47
CA LEU A 202 31.77 -10.00 16.32
C LEU A 202 32.05 -8.74 17.14
N LYS A 203 31.69 -7.59 16.58
CA LYS A 203 31.80 -6.26 17.18
C LYS A 203 30.53 -5.47 16.87
N ALA A 204 30.30 -4.38 17.59
CA ALA A 204 29.13 -3.52 17.40
C ALA A 204 28.90 -3.10 15.93
N ASN A 205 29.96 -2.82 15.17
CA ASN A 205 29.86 -2.42 13.77
C ASN A 205 29.45 -3.55 12.80
N ASN A 206 29.30 -4.78 13.27
CA ASN A 206 28.66 -5.86 12.50
C ASN A 206 27.13 -5.78 12.54
N PHE A 207 26.60 -4.89 13.37
CA PHE A 207 25.18 -4.75 13.64
C PHE A 207 24.71 -3.34 13.33
N GLU A 208 23.42 -3.23 13.06
CA GLU A 208 22.70 -1.98 12.96
C GLU A 208 21.44 -2.12 13.80
N PHE A 209 21.12 -1.07 14.55
CA PHE A 209 20.03 -1.05 15.51
C PHE A 209 19.14 0.14 15.19
N GLY A 210 17.85 0.00 15.48
CA GLY A 210 16.89 1.09 15.40
C GLY A 210 17.04 1.95 16.65
N ASP A 211 16.43 3.13 16.63
CA ASP A 211 16.41 3.98 17.80
C ASP A 211 15.58 3.32 18.92
N ALA A 212 16.27 2.91 19.98
CA ALA A 212 15.68 2.20 21.11
C ALA A 212 14.77 3.08 21.98
N ASP A 213 14.92 4.41 21.89
CA ASP A 213 14.08 5.38 22.59
C ASP A 213 12.83 5.72 21.76
N LEU A 214 12.95 5.72 20.43
CA LEU A 214 11.83 5.99 19.53
C LEU A 214 10.81 4.84 19.48
N ILE A 215 11.26 3.59 19.46
CA ILE A 215 10.37 2.43 19.27
C ILE A 215 9.29 2.30 20.37
N PRO A 216 9.59 2.45 21.68
CA PRO A 216 8.57 2.47 22.71
C PRO A 216 7.57 3.62 22.56
N ILE A 217 8.00 4.78 22.06
CA ILE A 217 7.13 5.93 21.83
C ILE A 217 6.15 5.62 20.69
N LEU A 218 6.65 5.06 19.58
CA LEU A 218 5.83 4.66 18.43
C LEU A 218 4.83 3.57 18.80
N GLN A 219 5.25 2.58 19.59
CA GLN A 219 4.35 1.54 20.10
C GLN A 219 3.29 2.13 21.02
N ALA A 220 3.67 2.99 21.98
CA ALA A 220 2.71 3.63 22.88
C ALA A 220 1.73 4.52 22.13
N ALA A 221 2.16 5.20 21.07
CA ALA A 221 1.30 5.99 20.21
C ALA A 221 0.28 5.13 19.47
N LEU A 222 0.72 4.01 18.90
CA LEU A 222 -0.18 3.04 18.25
C LEU A 222 -1.23 2.50 19.23
N GLU A 223 -0.89 2.38 20.51
CA GLU A 223 -1.80 1.97 21.59
C GLU A 223 -2.77 3.07 22.07
N THR A 224 -2.62 4.32 21.61
CA THR A 224 -3.56 5.41 21.96
C THR A 224 -4.81 5.46 21.09
N THR A 225 -4.83 4.72 19.98
CA THR A 225 -6.01 4.62 19.13
C THR A 225 -7.16 3.94 19.89
N GLU A 226 -8.39 4.40 19.65
CA GLU A 226 -9.59 3.75 20.18
C GLU A 226 -10.03 2.58 19.27
N ALA A 227 -9.43 2.44 18.09
CA ALA A 227 -9.71 1.36 17.16
C ALA A 227 -9.37 -0.02 17.75
N PRO A 228 -10.13 -1.08 17.40
CA PRO A 228 -9.85 -2.44 17.84
C PRO A 228 -8.45 -2.94 17.51
N GLY A 229 -7.89 -2.50 16.38
CA GLY A 229 -6.52 -2.75 16.00
C GLY A 229 -6.03 -1.80 14.93
N ALA A 230 -4.71 -1.67 14.86
CA ALA A 230 -4.04 -0.71 13.99
C ALA A 230 -2.66 -1.23 13.57
N ASN A 231 -2.20 -0.79 12.39
CA ASN A 231 -0.83 -0.95 11.93
C ASN A 231 -0.19 0.41 11.72
N MET A 232 1.12 0.49 11.93
CA MET A 232 1.93 1.66 11.61
C MET A 232 3.23 1.26 10.94
N TYR A 233 3.59 1.97 9.88
CA TYR A 233 4.82 1.78 9.12
C TYR A 233 5.56 3.10 8.99
N ILE A 234 6.84 3.12 9.34
CA ILE A 234 7.69 4.30 9.31
C ILE A 234 8.96 3.98 8.53
N THR A 235 9.35 4.88 7.63
CA THR A 235 10.65 4.85 6.96
C THR A 235 11.39 6.15 7.18
N THR A 236 12.70 6.08 7.39
CA THR A 236 13.58 7.24 7.58
C THR A 236 14.60 7.35 6.45
N GLY A 237 15.21 8.52 6.26
CA GLY A 237 16.15 8.80 5.16
C GLY A 237 17.43 7.96 5.15
N ASP A 238 17.79 7.34 6.26
CA ASP A 238 18.89 6.36 6.32
C ASP A 238 18.47 4.96 5.83
N GLY A 239 17.20 4.82 5.40
CA GLY A 239 16.59 3.58 4.97
C GLY A 239 16.12 2.68 6.10
N SER A 240 16.18 3.11 7.36
CA SER A 240 15.62 2.36 8.48
C SER A 240 14.10 2.27 8.35
N VAL A 241 13.57 1.12 8.78
CA VAL A 241 12.13 0.84 8.73
C VAL A 241 11.68 0.35 10.10
N TRP A 242 10.63 0.97 10.61
CA TRP A 242 9.87 0.44 11.73
C TRP A 242 8.48 0.04 11.28
N HIS A 243 7.98 -1.07 11.81
CA HIS A 243 6.64 -1.56 11.56
C HIS A 243 6.09 -2.11 12.86
N GLY A 244 4.96 -1.55 13.30
CA GLY A 244 4.22 -2.00 14.47
C GLY A 244 2.79 -2.39 14.10
N ALA A 245 2.25 -3.31 14.90
CA ALA A 245 0.86 -3.72 14.87
C ALA A 245 0.33 -3.76 16.31
N PHE A 246 -0.94 -3.38 16.49
CA PHE A 246 -1.62 -3.38 17.79
C PHE A 246 -3.03 -3.93 17.66
N GLY A 247 -3.52 -4.55 18.73
CA GLY A 247 -4.92 -4.93 18.85
C GLY A 247 -5.32 -6.12 17.98
N LEU A 248 -6.60 -6.14 17.60
CA LEU A 248 -7.27 -7.26 16.97
C LEU A 248 -7.76 -6.88 15.58
N ALA A 249 -7.49 -7.75 14.60
CA ALA A 249 -8.12 -7.71 13.29
C ALA A 249 -9.57 -8.23 13.31
N ASN A 250 -9.89 -9.12 14.26
CA ASN A 250 -11.24 -9.66 14.40
C ASN A 250 -11.63 -9.79 15.88
N LEU A 251 -12.64 -9.03 16.29
CA LEU A 251 -13.18 -9.02 17.65
C LEU A 251 -13.93 -10.32 17.99
N GLU A 252 -14.59 -10.95 17.02
CA GLU A 252 -15.45 -12.12 17.29
C GLU A 252 -14.65 -13.37 17.67
N ASN A 253 -13.45 -13.54 17.10
CA ASN A 253 -12.61 -14.71 17.32
C ASN A 253 -11.25 -14.38 17.98
N GLY A 254 -10.98 -13.10 18.24
CA GLY A 254 -9.76 -12.63 18.89
C GLY A 254 -8.50 -12.74 18.02
N THR A 255 -8.63 -12.69 16.69
CA THR A 255 -7.48 -12.73 15.78
C THR A 255 -6.67 -11.44 15.94
N PRO A 256 -5.36 -11.52 16.26
CA PRO A 256 -4.48 -10.36 16.34
C PRO A 256 -4.36 -9.63 15.00
N MET A 257 -4.09 -8.33 15.03
CA MET A 257 -3.83 -7.54 13.82
C MET A 257 -2.58 -8.05 13.08
N PRO A 258 -2.68 -8.57 11.84
CA PRO A 258 -1.53 -8.93 11.03
C PRO A 258 -0.78 -7.69 10.57
N ALA A 259 0.56 -7.73 10.59
CA ALA A 259 1.38 -6.63 10.13
C ALA A 259 1.15 -6.29 8.63
N ASP A 260 0.83 -7.28 7.81
CA ASP A 260 0.53 -7.09 6.39
C ASP A 260 -0.94 -6.77 6.11
N ALA A 261 -1.77 -6.49 7.12
CA ALA A 261 -3.18 -6.18 6.90
C ALA A 261 -3.40 -5.09 5.84
N ALA A 262 -4.43 -5.28 5.03
CA ALA A 262 -4.89 -4.31 4.05
C ALA A 262 -6.35 -3.94 4.30
N MET A 263 -6.69 -2.66 4.14
CA MET A 263 -8.01 -2.10 4.41
C MET A 263 -8.29 -0.94 3.46
N ASP A 264 -9.55 -0.48 3.39
CA ASP A 264 -9.87 0.74 2.66
C ASP A 264 -9.12 1.92 3.28
N ILE A 265 -8.49 2.72 2.43
CA ILE A 265 -7.67 3.88 2.83
C ILE A 265 -8.47 5.20 2.76
N GLY A 266 -9.76 5.12 2.47
CA GLY A 266 -10.66 6.25 2.33
C GLY A 266 -10.05 7.36 1.47
N SER A 267 -10.06 8.56 2.02
CA SER A 267 -9.63 9.78 1.34
C SER A 267 -8.16 9.83 0.93
N ILE A 268 -7.27 8.95 1.39
CA ILE A 268 -5.89 8.86 0.84
C ILE A 268 -5.92 8.53 -0.66
N THR A 269 -7.00 7.89 -1.14
CA THR A 269 -7.26 7.67 -2.57
C THR A 269 -7.18 8.97 -3.38
N LYS A 270 -7.60 10.11 -2.81
CA LYS A 270 -7.55 11.42 -3.48
C LYS A 270 -6.14 11.82 -3.86
N SER A 271 -5.17 11.58 -2.97
CA SER A 271 -3.76 11.86 -3.26
C SER A 271 -3.24 11.03 -4.43
N MET A 272 -3.68 9.78 -4.57
CA MET A 272 -3.32 8.93 -5.71
C MET A 272 -3.91 9.47 -7.02
N VAL A 273 -5.19 9.88 -7.00
CA VAL A 273 -5.86 10.51 -8.15
C VAL A 273 -5.18 11.83 -8.52
N ALA A 274 -4.83 12.65 -7.54
CA ALA A 274 -4.12 13.91 -7.76
C ALA A 274 -2.76 13.68 -8.40
N VAL A 275 -1.96 12.72 -7.91
CA VAL A 275 -0.66 12.36 -8.50
C VAL A 275 -0.82 11.92 -9.96
N ILE A 276 -1.82 11.07 -10.27
CA ILE A 276 -2.09 10.67 -11.66
C ILE A 276 -2.47 11.88 -12.52
N THR A 277 -3.32 12.77 -12.01
CA THR A 277 -3.71 13.99 -12.72
C THR A 277 -2.48 14.84 -13.03
N LEU A 278 -1.57 15.02 -12.07
CA LEU A 278 -0.32 15.75 -12.24
C LEU A 278 0.65 15.05 -13.22
N GLN A 279 0.73 13.71 -13.21
CA GLN A 279 1.50 12.96 -14.20
C GLN A 279 0.97 13.19 -15.62
N LEU A 280 -0.35 13.20 -15.81
CA LEU A 280 -0.96 13.51 -17.10
C LEU A 280 -0.68 14.95 -17.55
N MET A 281 -0.50 15.89 -16.61
CA MET A 281 -0.03 17.25 -16.94
C MET A 281 1.43 17.25 -17.41
N GLN A 282 2.32 16.46 -16.78
CA GLN A 282 3.70 16.29 -17.25
C GLN A 282 3.77 15.68 -18.66
N GLU A 283 2.81 14.81 -18.99
CA GLU A 283 2.64 14.22 -20.32
C GLU A 283 2.02 15.19 -21.34
N GLY A 284 1.58 16.38 -20.89
CA GLY A 284 0.89 17.37 -21.73
C GLY A 284 -0.52 16.97 -22.15
N LYS A 285 -1.16 16.04 -21.43
CA LYS A 285 -2.52 15.57 -21.68
C LYS A 285 -3.58 16.38 -20.94
N LEU A 286 -3.25 16.91 -19.76
CA LEU A 286 -4.12 17.76 -18.95
C LEU A 286 -3.43 19.09 -18.62
N SER A 287 -4.22 20.10 -18.23
CA SER A 287 -3.74 21.36 -17.67
C SER A 287 -4.56 21.76 -16.44
N LEU A 288 -3.94 22.49 -15.50
CA LEU A 288 -4.64 23.08 -14.35
C LEU A 288 -5.77 24.02 -14.75
N ASP A 289 -5.63 24.68 -15.92
CA ASP A 289 -6.61 25.60 -16.49
C ASP A 289 -7.69 24.92 -17.33
N ASP A 290 -7.57 23.61 -17.56
CA ASP A 290 -8.61 22.87 -18.28
C ASP A 290 -9.91 22.95 -17.47
N THR A 291 -11.03 23.14 -18.17
CA THR A 291 -12.33 23.24 -17.53
C THR A 291 -13.04 21.89 -17.55
N LEU A 292 -13.89 21.67 -16.55
CA LEU A 292 -14.66 20.45 -16.40
C LEU A 292 -15.46 20.14 -17.69
N SER A 293 -16.08 21.16 -18.28
CA SER A 293 -16.83 21.04 -19.54
C SER A 293 -16.02 20.61 -20.77
N GLN A 294 -14.71 20.84 -20.80
CA GLN A 294 -13.86 20.41 -21.92
C GLN A 294 -13.76 18.88 -21.96
N TRP A 295 -13.72 18.25 -20.79
CA TRP A 295 -13.46 16.81 -20.65
C TRP A 295 -14.74 15.98 -20.54
N LEU A 296 -15.79 16.49 -19.88
CA LEU A 296 -17.05 15.74 -19.74
C LEU A 296 -18.28 16.48 -20.34
N PRO A 297 -18.22 16.98 -21.59
CA PRO A 297 -19.22 17.91 -22.17
C PRO A 297 -20.66 17.38 -22.20
N ASN A 298 -20.84 16.06 -22.36
CA ASN A 298 -22.15 15.42 -22.44
C ASN A 298 -22.73 15.06 -21.05
N THR A 299 -21.88 15.08 -20.04
CA THR A 299 -22.17 14.60 -18.69
C THR A 299 -22.55 15.76 -17.78
N ILE A 300 -22.06 16.98 -18.05
CA ILE A 300 -22.09 18.10 -17.11
C ILE A 300 -23.11 19.19 -17.45
N GLY A 301 -24.03 18.97 -18.39
CA GLY A 301 -25.08 19.95 -18.73
C GLY A 301 -26.04 20.36 -17.59
N LYS A 302 -25.76 19.89 -16.36
CA LYS A 302 -26.53 20.10 -15.13
C LYS A 302 -25.69 20.52 -13.91
N ILE A 303 -24.35 20.55 -13.99
CA ILE A 303 -23.52 21.13 -12.91
C ILE A 303 -23.30 22.60 -13.23
N GLU A 304 -23.73 23.46 -12.32
CA GLU A 304 -23.59 24.90 -12.44
C GLU A 304 -22.10 25.29 -12.56
N ASN A 305 -21.79 26.29 -13.39
CA ASN A 305 -20.43 26.82 -13.59
C ASN A 305 -19.39 25.85 -14.16
N SER A 306 -19.79 24.68 -14.67
CA SER A 306 -18.86 23.68 -15.25
C SER A 306 -17.99 24.16 -16.42
N GLU A 307 -18.41 25.22 -17.12
CA GLU A 307 -17.59 25.89 -18.14
C GLU A 307 -16.43 26.71 -17.55
N THR A 308 -16.48 26.99 -16.25
CA THR A 308 -15.51 27.83 -15.51
C THR A 308 -14.80 27.08 -14.38
N ILE A 309 -15.34 25.96 -13.90
CA ILE A 309 -14.67 25.12 -12.91
C ILE A 309 -13.46 24.47 -13.58
N THR A 310 -12.26 24.76 -13.07
CA THR A 310 -11.00 24.23 -13.59
C THR A 310 -10.54 22.98 -12.83
N LEU A 311 -9.62 22.22 -13.43
CA LEU A 311 -9.00 21.07 -12.76
C LEU A 311 -8.23 21.49 -11.50
N CYS A 312 -7.62 22.68 -11.49
CA CYS A 312 -7.02 23.25 -10.29
C CYS A 312 -8.03 23.35 -9.14
N GLN A 313 -9.25 23.82 -9.44
CA GLN A 313 -10.29 24.04 -8.43
C GLN A 313 -10.90 22.74 -7.92
N LEU A 314 -10.93 21.68 -8.74
CA LEU A 314 -11.26 20.34 -8.28
C LEU A 314 -10.17 19.81 -7.34
N LEU A 315 -8.90 19.91 -7.76
CA LEU A 315 -7.74 19.39 -7.02
C LEU A 315 -7.55 20.04 -5.64
N ASN A 316 -7.93 21.31 -5.46
CA ASN A 316 -7.77 22.03 -4.19
C ASN A 316 -9.10 22.34 -3.48
N HIS A 317 -10.20 21.69 -3.88
CA HIS A 317 -11.51 21.87 -3.25
C HIS A 317 -12.03 23.32 -3.23
N SER A 318 -11.76 24.09 -4.29
CA SER A 318 -12.33 25.43 -4.49
C SER A 318 -13.35 25.51 -5.61
N SER A 319 -13.83 24.38 -6.11
CA SER A 319 -14.80 24.29 -7.21
C SER A 319 -16.16 24.91 -6.89
N GLY A 320 -16.55 24.97 -5.62
CA GLY A 320 -17.92 25.33 -5.20
C GLY A 320 -18.93 24.20 -5.31
N ILE A 321 -18.50 23.00 -5.72
CA ILE A 321 -19.35 21.80 -5.80
C ILE A 321 -19.61 21.29 -4.37
N PRO A 322 -20.89 21.11 -3.96
CA PRO A 322 -21.22 20.56 -2.65
C PRO A 322 -20.75 19.12 -2.43
N GLU A 323 -20.77 18.68 -1.17
CA GLU A 323 -20.53 17.29 -0.77
C GLU A 323 -21.83 16.49 -0.90
N PHE A 324 -22.02 15.79 -2.03
CA PHE A 324 -23.21 14.96 -2.23
C PHE A 324 -23.01 13.50 -1.81
N LEU A 325 -21.75 13.10 -1.65
CA LEU A 325 -21.39 11.70 -1.43
C LEU A 325 -21.38 11.28 0.02
N ASP A 326 -21.41 12.19 0.98
CA ASP A 326 -21.52 11.81 2.38
C ASP A 326 -22.97 11.88 2.88
N GLU A 327 -23.79 12.82 2.38
CA GLU A 327 -25.16 13.02 2.88
C GLU A 327 -26.20 12.03 2.32
N ASP A 328 -26.18 11.75 1.01
CA ASP A 328 -27.18 10.87 0.36
C ASP A 328 -26.64 9.44 0.12
N PHE A 329 -25.33 9.30 -0.08
CA PHE A 329 -24.73 8.01 -0.48
C PHE A 329 -24.79 6.99 0.64
N ALA A 330 -24.55 7.37 1.90
CA ALA A 330 -24.61 6.46 3.05
C ALA A 330 -26.01 5.84 3.17
N GLU A 331 -27.08 6.62 3.01
CA GLU A 331 -28.46 6.13 3.04
C GLU A 331 -28.74 5.18 1.85
N VAL A 332 -28.27 5.53 0.64
CA VAL A 332 -28.52 4.71 -0.56
C VAL A 332 -27.67 3.43 -0.59
N ILE A 333 -26.42 3.48 -0.12
CA ILE A 333 -25.53 2.34 0.10
C ILE A 333 -26.18 1.36 1.08
N LEU A 334 -26.59 1.84 2.26
CA LEU A 334 -27.19 0.99 3.29
C LEU A 334 -28.51 0.36 2.82
N SER A 335 -29.19 0.98 1.84
CA SER A 335 -30.44 0.46 1.27
C SER A 335 -30.25 -0.73 0.29
N ASP A 336 -29.08 -0.86 -0.35
CA ASP A 336 -28.75 -1.98 -1.25
C ASP A 336 -27.27 -2.39 -1.16
N PRO A 337 -26.91 -3.25 -0.18
CA PRO A 337 -25.53 -3.71 0.08
C PRO A 337 -24.86 -4.49 -1.05
N HIS A 338 -25.62 -4.83 -2.10
CA HIS A 338 -25.15 -5.64 -3.22
C HIS A 338 -25.16 -4.87 -4.54
N ARG A 339 -25.58 -3.60 -4.54
CA ARG A 339 -25.59 -2.76 -5.74
C ARG A 339 -24.17 -2.48 -6.21
N ILE A 340 -23.95 -2.73 -7.49
CA ILE A 340 -22.73 -2.37 -8.20
C ILE A 340 -22.89 -0.96 -8.78
N TRP A 341 -22.28 0.02 -8.12
CA TRP A 341 -22.36 1.43 -8.50
C TRP A 341 -21.44 1.77 -9.66
N GLN A 342 -21.97 2.40 -10.72
CA GLN A 342 -21.19 2.90 -11.86
C GLN A 342 -20.90 4.41 -11.69
N PRO A 343 -19.82 4.97 -12.26
CA PRO A 343 -19.54 6.40 -12.17
C PRO A 343 -20.69 7.31 -12.62
N GLU A 344 -21.50 6.88 -13.59
CA GLU A 344 -22.69 7.62 -14.04
C GLU A 344 -23.81 7.69 -12.99
N ASP A 345 -23.81 6.81 -11.99
CA ASP A 345 -24.72 6.87 -10.85
C ASP A 345 -24.34 8.03 -9.90
N PHE A 346 -23.05 8.33 -9.75
CA PHE A 346 -22.53 9.41 -8.90
C PHE A 346 -22.82 10.77 -9.50
N LEU A 347 -22.61 10.86 -10.81
CA LEU A 347 -22.95 12.04 -11.58
C LEU A 347 -24.43 12.39 -11.43
N GLN A 348 -25.31 11.39 -11.32
CA GLN A 348 -26.74 11.62 -11.08
C GLN A 348 -27.05 12.25 -9.73
N LEU A 349 -26.26 11.95 -8.68
CA LEU A 349 -26.42 12.56 -7.35
C LEU A 349 -26.04 14.05 -7.36
N ALA A 350 -25.05 14.43 -8.17
CA ALA A 350 -24.61 15.82 -8.32
C ALA A 350 -25.43 16.66 -9.32
N TYR A 351 -26.48 16.11 -9.95
CA TYR A 351 -27.23 16.80 -11.02
C TYR A 351 -28.27 17.79 -10.51
N GLY A 352 -28.10 19.07 -10.89
CA GLY A 352 -29.14 20.11 -10.77
C GLY A 352 -29.14 20.86 -9.44
N GLU A 353 -28.20 20.56 -8.56
CA GLU A 353 -28.00 21.28 -7.31
C GLU A 353 -27.14 22.53 -7.53
N PRO A 354 -27.49 23.67 -6.92
CA PRO A 354 -26.72 24.90 -7.06
C PRO A 354 -25.34 24.75 -6.41
N GLY A 355 -24.34 25.41 -6.98
CA GLY A 355 -23.03 25.51 -6.32
C GLY A 355 -23.15 26.24 -4.98
N ASN A 356 -22.36 25.82 -3.99
CA ASN A 356 -22.32 26.48 -2.68
C ASN A 356 -21.72 27.89 -2.76
N PHE A 357 -20.86 28.14 -3.75
CA PHE A 357 -20.18 29.42 -4.00
C PHE A 357 -19.55 29.44 -5.41
N PRO A 358 -19.22 30.63 -5.97
CA PRO A 358 -18.44 30.77 -7.20
C PRO A 358 -17.08 30.03 -7.19
N PRO A 359 -16.67 29.37 -8.28
CA PRO A 359 -15.40 28.65 -8.33
C PRO A 359 -14.19 29.56 -8.02
N GLY A 360 -13.31 29.10 -7.13
CA GLY A 360 -12.12 29.81 -6.67
C GLY A 360 -12.36 30.81 -5.53
N GLU A 361 -13.59 30.99 -5.04
CA GLU A 361 -13.88 31.97 -3.99
C GLU A 361 -13.35 31.55 -2.60
N ARG A 362 -13.47 30.27 -2.25
CA ARG A 362 -13.06 29.72 -0.94
C ARG A 362 -12.82 28.21 -1.01
N HIS A 363 -12.27 27.66 0.08
CA HIS A 363 -12.21 26.22 0.31
C HIS A 363 -13.57 25.65 0.71
N SER A 364 -13.89 24.47 0.22
CA SER A 364 -14.89 23.57 0.79
C SER A 364 -14.58 22.15 0.35
N TYR A 365 -14.10 21.32 1.30
CA TYR A 365 -13.84 19.91 1.05
C TYR A 365 -15.08 19.24 0.44
N SER A 366 -14.86 18.43 -0.60
CA SER A 366 -15.92 17.77 -1.37
C SER A 366 -15.34 16.53 -2.06
N ASN A 367 -15.77 15.34 -1.63
CA ASN A 367 -15.45 14.05 -2.25
C ASN A 367 -15.84 14.04 -3.73
N THR A 368 -16.95 14.70 -4.05
CA THR A 368 -17.47 14.81 -5.43
C THR A 368 -16.44 15.40 -6.40
N ASN A 369 -15.55 16.29 -5.94
CA ASN A 369 -14.48 16.82 -6.80
C ASN A 369 -13.55 15.72 -7.33
N TYR A 370 -13.22 14.75 -6.49
CA TYR A 370 -12.28 13.68 -6.83
C TYR A 370 -12.93 12.58 -7.65
N THR A 371 -14.23 12.36 -7.49
CA THR A 371 -15.03 11.56 -8.43
C THR A 371 -15.02 12.16 -9.84
N LEU A 372 -15.21 13.47 -9.94
CA LEU A 372 -15.15 14.17 -11.22
C LEU A 372 -13.75 14.14 -11.83
N LEU A 373 -12.69 14.27 -11.02
CA LEU A 373 -11.30 14.10 -11.48
C LEU A 373 -11.04 12.68 -12.00
N GLY A 374 -11.55 11.66 -11.33
CA GLY A 374 -11.50 10.28 -11.81
C GLY A 374 -12.07 10.15 -13.23
N LEU A 375 -13.26 10.69 -13.45
CA LEU A 375 -13.90 10.71 -14.78
C LEU A 375 -13.11 11.50 -15.82
N VAL A 376 -12.49 12.63 -15.43
CA VAL A 376 -11.61 13.40 -16.32
C VAL A 376 -10.39 12.57 -16.73
N ILE A 377 -9.78 11.83 -15.80
CA ILE A 377 -8.67 10.91 -16.09
C ILE A 377 -9.12 9.85 -17.12
N GLU A 378 -10.30 9.26 -16.93
CA GLU A 378 -10.84 8.27 -17.87
C GLU A 378 -11.07 8.88 -19.26
N ALA A 379 -11.67 10.06 -19.32
CA ALA A 379 -11.88 10.77 -20.58
C ALA A 379 -10.57 11.14 -21.29
N ALA A 380 -9.52 11.49 -20.53
CA ALA A 380 -8.22 11.89 -21.06
C ALA A 380 -7.35 10.72 -21.51
N THR A 381 -7.54 9.54 -20.93
CA THR A 381 -6.69 8.36 -21.18
C THR A 381 -7.38 7.31 -22.04
N GLY A 382 -8.70 7.18 -21.94
CA GLY A 382 -9.48 6.11 -22.55
C GLY A 382 -9.51 4.82 -21.74
N ASP A 383 -8.81 4.77 -20.60
CA ASP A 383 -8.77 3.64 -19.67
C ASP A 383 -9.57 3.98 -18.40
N THR A 384 -9.95 2.98 -17.62
CA THR A 384 -10.64 3.20 -16.34
C THR A 384 -9.71 3.80 -15.28
N LEU A 385 -10.26 4.49 -14.27
CA LEU A 385 -9.47 5.01 -13.16
C LEU A 385 -8.73 3.88 -12.43
N ALA A 386 -9.38 2.72 -12.25
CA ALA A 386 -8.76 1.54 -11.67
C ALA A 386 -7.54 1.05 -12.47
N GLU A 387 -7.61 1.05 -13.80
CA GLU A 387 -6.48 0.73 -14.66
C GLU A 387 -5.36 1.77 -14.56
N GLN A 388 -5.70 3.05 -14.42
CA GLN A 388 -4.71 4.11 -14.23
C GLN A 388 -4.02 4.01 -12.85
N LEU A 389 -4.77 3.77 -11.77
CA LEU A 389 -4.23 3.50 -10.43
C LEU A 389 -3.28 2.29 -10.46
N ARG A 390 -3.71 1.19 -11.08
CA ARG A 390 -2.92 -0.02 -11.21
C ARG A 390 -1.63 0.22 -12.00
N SER A 391 -1.74 0.73 -13.22
CA SER A 391 -0.61 0.83 -14.16
C SER A 391 0.38 1.95 -13.83
N ARG A 392 -0.05 3.01 -13.15
CA ARG A 392 0.81 4.16 -12.81
C ARG A 392 1.36 4.13 -11.41
N LEU A 393 0.62 3.53 -10.46
CA LEU A 393 0.99 3.54 -9.05
C LEU A 393 1.21 2.11 -8.54
N PHE A 394 0.20 1.25 -8.59
CA PHE A 394 0.30 -0.02 -7.86
C PHE A 394 1.37 -0.96 -8.42
N GLU A 395 1.36 -1.22 -9.73
CA GLU A 395 2.32 -2.13 -10.36
C GLU A 395 3.75 -1.56 -10.35
N PRO A 396 4.01 -0.31 -10.78
CA PRO A 396 5.38 0.22 -10.81
C PRO A 396 6.03 0.32 -9.44
N LEU A 397 5.23 0.62 -8.40
CA LEU A 397 5.70 0.74 -7.03
C LEU A 397 5.69 -0.59 -6.26
N GLY A 398 5.16 -1.65 -6.86
CA GLY A 398 5.05 -2.95 -6.22
C GLY A 398 4.10 -2.98 -5.03
N MET A 399 2.99 -2.27 -5.12
CA MET A 399 1.94 -2.20 -4.10
C MET A 399 0.98 -3.38 -4.24
N ASN A 400 1.46 -4.57 -3.91
CA ASN A 400 0.79 -5.84 -4.22
C ASN A 400 -0.44 -6.14 -3.34
N ALA A 401 -0.57 -5.46 -2.20
CA ALA A 401 -1.77 -5.51 -1.36
C ALA A 401 -2.74 -4.37 -1.72
N SER A 402 -2.38 -3.48 -2.65
CA SER A 402 -3.24 -2.41 -3.12
C SER A 402 -4.12 -2.86 -4.28
N SER A 403 -5.41 -2.55 -4.18
CA SER A 403 -6.39 -2.84 -5.23
C SER A 403 -7.53 -1.83 -5.17
N VAL A 404 -8.22 -1.63 -6.28
CA VAL A 404 -9.52 -0.96 -6.25
C VAL A 404 -10.57 -2.00 -5.86
N VAL A 405 -11.49 -1.62 -4.98
CA VAL A 405 -12.64 -2.45 -4.62
C VAL A 405 -13.32 -2.87 -5.93
N TYR A 406 -13.19 -4.15 -6.33
CA TYR A 406 -13.85 -4.93 -7.42
C TYR A 406 -12.96 -6.02 -8.00
N ASP A 407 -11.70 -6.06 -7.62
CA ASP A 407 -10.91 -7.22 -8.00
C ASP A 407 -11.44 -8.46 -7.23
N ASN A 408 -11.97 -9.44 -7.97
CA ASN A 408 -12.47 -10.71 -7.41
C ASN A 408 -11.34 -11.53 -6.75
N ASP A 409 -10.10 -11.05 -6.86
CA ASP A 409 -8.88 -11.58 -6.29
C ASP A 409 -8.44 -10.74 -5.07
N MET A 410 -9.38 -10.34 -4.19
CA MET A 410 -9.03 -9.65 -2.93
C MET A 410 -7.97 -10.46 -2.16
N ALA A 411 -6.90 -9.77 -1.78
CA ALA A 411 -5.79 -10.40 -1.09
C ALA A 411 -6.28 -11.03 0.25
N PRO A 412 -5.74 -12.18 0.66
CA PRO A 412 -6.23 -12.90 1.84
C PRO A 412 -6.06 -12.14 3.16
N ASN A 413 -5.22 -11.11 3.17
CA ASN A 413 -4.93 -10.18 4.25
C ASN A 413 -5.86 -8.95 4.29
N VAL A 414 -6.85 -8.85 3.40
CA VAL A 414 -7.85 -7.77 3.45
C VAL A 414 -8.79 -7.97 4.64
N LEU A 415 -8.81 -7.00 5.56
CA LEU A 415 -9.55 -7.09 6.81
C LEU A 415 -10.90 -6.38 6.77
N ARG A 416 -11.79 -6.75 7.70
CA ARG A 416 -13.06 -6.05 7.91
C ARG A 416 -12.86 -4.87 8.86
N GLY A 417 -13.61 -3.81 8.61
CA GLY A 417 -13.73 -2.67 9.51
C GLY A 417 -14.80 -2.86 10.57
N TYR A 418 -14.80 -2.01 11.59
CA TYR A 418 -15.78 -1.94 12.66
C TYR A 418 -16.38 -0.54 12.76
N VAL A 419 -17.70 -0.46 12.88
CA VAL A 419 -18.43 0.79 13.13
C VAL A 419 -19.21 0.66 14.43
N ASP A 420 -19.40 1.74 15.17
CA ASP A 420 -20.38 1.71 16.26
C ASP A 420 -21.78 1.71 15.66
N ILE A 421 -22.62 0.75 16.06
CA ILE A 421 -24.01 0.67 15.61
C ILE A 421 -24.79 1.96 15.90
N GLN A 422 -24.37 2.78 16.88
CA GLN A 422 -24.98 4.09 17.15
C GLN A 422 -24.83 5.11 16.00
N GLU A 423 -23.82 4.95 15.15
CA GLU A 423 -23.64 5.79 13.96
C GLU A 423 -24.73 5.52 12.91
N ILE A 424 -25.27 4.30 12.89
CA ILE A 424 -26.31 3.87 11.95
C ILE A 424 -27.70 4.00 12.60
N ASP A 425 -27.84 3.59 13.85
CA ASP A 425 -29.06 3.68 14.64
C ASP A 425 -28.77 4.38 15.98
N PRO A 426 -28.98 5.71 16.06
CA PRO A 426 -28.74 6.48 17.28
C PRO A 426 -29.57 6.03 18.49
N SER A 427 -30.58 5.17 18.29
CA SER A 427 -31.40 4.60 19.37
C SER A 427 -30.86 3.29 19.93
N ALA A 428 -29.88 2.66 19.26
CA ALA A 428 -29.23 1.43 19.69
C ALA A 428 -28.27 1.66 20.87
N GLU A 429 -27.96 0.59 21.61
CA GLU A 429 -26.86 0.61 22.58
C GLU A 429 -25.53 0.54 21.83
N SER A 430 -24.55 1.37 22.24
CA SER A 430 -23.21 1.40 21.65
C SER A 430 -22.60 0.01 21.61
N GLN A 431 -22.24 -0.42 20.40
CA GLN A 431 -21.66 -1.71 20.13
C GLN A 431 -20.96 -1.68 18.77
N LEU A 432 -19.67 -2.06 18.79
CA LEU A 432 -18.93 -2.27 17.55
C LEU A 432 -19.48 -3.49 16.79
N VAL A 433 -19.78 -3.28 15.51
CA VAL A 433 -20.24 -4.31 14.59
C VAL A 433 -19.34 -4.35 13.36
N PRO A 434 -18.99 -5.55 12.87
CA PRO A 434 -18.18 -5.65 11.67
C PRO A 434 -18.98 -5.20 10.46
N ILE A 435 -18.36 -4.40 9.60
CA ILE A 435 -18.92 -4.01 8.31
C ILE A 435 -18.05 -4.49 7.17
N PHE A 436 -18.73 -4.84 6.07
CA PHE A 436 -18.06 -5.19 4.83
C PHE A 436 -17.94 -3.96 3.96
N PHE A 437 -16.81 -3.83 3.27
CA PHE A 437 -16.65 -2.86 2.20
C PHE A 437 -17.78 -3.01 1.21
N HIS A 438 -18.37 -1.88 0.85
CA HIS A 438 -19.37 -1.87 -0.18
C HIS A 438 -18.69 -2.17 -1.51
N PRO A 439 -19.15 -3.19 -2.25
CA PRO A 439 -18.63 -3.40 -3.55
C PRO A 439 -19.04 -2.22 -4.46
N THR A 440 -18.09 -1.45 -5.03
CA THR A 440 -18.36 -0.48 -6.11
C THR A 440 -17.52 -0.60 -7.39
N ALA A 441 -18.11 -0.38 -8.57
CA ALA A 441 -17.62 -0.97 -9.83
C ALA A 441 -16.24 -0.53 -10.33
N GLN A 442 -15.77 0.66 -9.97
CA GLN A 442 -14.66 1.31 -10.69
C GLN A 442 -13.72 2.15 -9.80
N GLY A 443 -13.91 2.15 -8.48
CA GLY A 443 -13.20 3.09 -7.59
C GLY A 443 -13.69 4.51 -7.83
N PHE A 444 -13.85 5.29 -6.77
CA PHE A 444 -14.52 6.57 -6.90
C PHE A 444 -13.58 7.75 -7.02
N GLY A 445 -12.28 7.53 -6.83
CA GLY A 445 -11.32 8.60 -6.81
C GLY A 445 -11.33 9.41 -5.52
N GLU A 446 -12.45 9.49 -4.79
CA GLU A 446 -12.45 9.92 -3.39
C GLU A 446 -12.09 8.81 -2.39
N GLY A 447 -12.23 7.53 -2.78
CA GLY A 447 -12.18 6.35 -1.92
C GLY A 447 -12.29 5.04 -2.70
N GLY A 448 -12.30 3.91 -1.99
CA GLY A 448 -12.44 2.58 -2.61
C GLY A 448 -11.13 1.95 -3.06
N VAL A 449 -9.99 2.44 -2.55
CA VAL A 449 -8.71 1.75 -2.66
C VAL A 449 -8.46 0.97 -1.37
N ILE A 450 -8.28 -0.34 -1.50
CA ILE A 450 -7.74 -1.18 -0.44
C ILE A 450 -6.23 -1.07 -0.50
N SER A 451 -5.54 -0.94 0.63
CA SER A 451 -4.07 -0.95 0.69
C SER A 451 -3.56 -1.37 2.07
N SER A 452 -2.27 -1.75 2.13
CA SER A 452 -1.55 -1.96 3.38
C SER A 452 -0.68 -0.75 3.76
N VAL A 453 -0.26 -0.67 5.02
CA VAL A 453 0.70 0.36 5.47
C VAL A 453 2.03 0.32 4.71
N ALA A 454 2.49 -0.88 4.32
CA ALA A 454 3.74 -1.04 3.59
C ALA A 454 3.62 -0.54 2.14
N ASP A 455 2.47 -0.70 1.51
CA ASP A 455 2.22 -0.26 0.14
C ASP A 455 2.02 1.26 0.07
N LEU A 456 1.26 1.81 1.01
CA LEU A 456 1.14 3.25 1.18
C LEU A 456 2.49 3.91 1.47
N ALA A 457 3.36 3.26 2.24
CA ALA A 457 4.71 3.78 2.47
C ALA A 457 5.56 3.79 1.20
N ARG A 458 5.37 2.83 0.27
CA ARG A 458 6.03 2.86 -1.05
C ARG A 458 5.50 4.02 -1.89
N PHE A 459 4.18 4.24 -1.91
CA PHE A 459 3.58 5.38 -2.60
C PHE A 459 4.10 6.72 -2.06
N SER A 460 4.05 6.90 -0.75
CA SER A 460 4.57 8.10 -0.07
C SER A 460 6.06 8.32 -0.34
N GLY A 461 6.87 7.26 -0.23
CA GLY A 461 8.31 7.28 -0.54
C GLY A 461 8.60 7.73 -1.97
N ALA A 462 7.99 7.05 -2.94
CA ALA A 462 8.17 7.34 -4.36
C ALA A 462 7.71 8.76 -4.74
N LEU A 463 6.69 9.28 -4.05
CA LEU A 463 6.23 10.65 -4.24
C LEU A 463 7.28 11.67 -3.78
N HIS A 464 7.79 11.53 -2.56
CA HIS A 464 8.74 12.50 -2.00
C HIS A 464 10.17 12.34 -2.54
N ASP A 465 10.53 11.16 -3.02
CA ASP A 465 11.83 10.89 -3.67
C ASP A 465 11.86 11.34 -5.14
N GLY A 466 10.73 11.84 -5.67
CA GLY A 466 10.62 12.36 -7.03
C GLY A 466 10.57 11.27 -8.11
N GLU A 467 10.20 10.03 -7.74
CA GLU A 467 9.98 8.95 -8.70
C GLU A 467 8.65 9.13 -9.46
N LEU A 468 7.63 9.69 -8.80
CA LEU A 468 6.30 9.86 -9.37
C LEU A 468 6.10 11.20 -10.09
N LEU A 469 6.72 12.27 -9.58
CA LEU A 469 6.59 13.63 -10.10
C LEU A 469 7.96 14.28 -10.24
N THR A 470 8.14 15.06 -11.31
CA THR A 470 9.31 15.92 -11.48
C THR A 470 9.35 16.99 -10.38
N PRO A 471 10.53 17.54 -10.03
CA PRO A 471 10.62 18.59 -9.02
C PRO A 471 9.72 19.79 -9.30
N ASP A 472 9.61 20.21 -10.56
CA ASP A 472 8.77 21.36 -10.95
C ASP A 472 7.29 21.08 -10.70
N THR A 473 6.81 19.88 -11.03
CA THR A 473 5.41 19.48 -10.80
C THR A 473 5.12 19.25 -9.33
N PHE A 474 6.05 18.61 -8.59
CA PHE A 474 5.91 18.43 -7.15
C PHE A 474 5.85 19.77 -6.41
N ASN A 475 6.63 20.76 -6.84
CA ASN A 475 6.61 22.10 -6.25
C ASN A 475 5.27 22.83 -6.43
N LEU A 476 4.42 22.44 -7.39
CA LEU A 476 3.08 23.03 -7.55
C LEU A 476 2.18 22.76 -6.34
N ILE A 477 2.33 21.58 -5.70
CA ILE A 477 1.56 21.20 -4.49
C ILE A 477 1.78 22.22 -3.37
N GLN A 478 2.98 22.80 -3.29
CA GLN A 478 3.38 23.73 -2.24
C GLN A 478 3.39 25.20 -2.72
N GLN A 479 2.93 25.47 -3.94
CA GLN A 479 2.99 26.81 -4.51
C GLN A 479 1.96 27.72 -3.82
N GLU A 480 2.42 28.81 -3.22
CA GLU A 480 1.59 29.77 -2.46
C GLU A 480 0.35 30.28 -3.20
N SER A 481 0.38 30.37 -4.54
CA SER A 481 -0.79 30.81 -5.32
C SER A 481 -1.83 29.71 -5.59
N LEU A 482 -1.52 28.45 -5.27
CA LEU A 482 -2.38 27.28 -5.49
C LEU A 482 -2.86 26.68 -4.17
N LEU A 483 -2.15 26.97 -3.07
CA LEU A 483 -2.54 26.60 -1.71
C LEU A 483 -3.80 27.33 -1.28
N ILE A 484 -4.61 26.62 -0.50
CA ILE A 484 -5.79 27.18 0.16
C ILE A 484 -5.68 26.93 1.66
N ASP A 485 -5.98 27.96 2.46
CA ASP A 485 -5.98 27.87 3.91
C ASP A 485 -7.23 27.10 4.40
N GLU A 486 -7.01 26.15 5.30
CA GLU A 486 -8.06 25.46 6.04
C GLU A 486 -8.36 26.18 7.37
N GLU A 487 -9.50 25.84 8.01
CA GLU A 487 -9.96 26.52 9.23
C GLU A 487 -9.00 26.38 10.42
N ASP A 488 -8.23 25.28 10.48
CA ASP A 488 -7.31 24.96 11.57
C ASP A 488 -5.87 25.50 11.34
N GLY A 489 -5.64 26.28 10.29
CA GLY A 489 -4.33 26.85 9.94
C GLY A 489 -3.41 25.90 9.16
N ASP A 490 -3.92 24.73 8.81
CA ASP A 490 -3.34 23.84 7.83
C ASP A 490 -3.68 24.32 6.41
N ARG A 491 -3.01 23.77 5.40
CA ARG A 491 -3.21 24.19 3.99
C ARG A 491 -3.46 22.99 3.11
N TYR A 492 -4.27 23.15 2.08
CA TYR A 492 -4.52 22.13 1.08
C TYR A 492 -3.90 22.50 -0.26
N GLY A 493 -3.13 21.58 -0.84
CA GLY A 493 -2.39 21.77 -2.07
C GLY A 493 -2.54 20.58 -3.01
N LEU A 494 -3.26 20.77 -4.11
CA LEU A 494 -3.43 19.81 -5.22
C LEU A 494 -3.53 18.33 -4.77
N GLY A 495 -4.44 18.03 -3.83
CA GLY A 495 -4.71 16.67 -3.34
C GLY A 495 -3.89 16.18 -2.17
N LEU A 496 -3.15 17.07 -1.53
CA LEU A 496 -2.39 16.81 -0.31
C LEU A 496 -2.66 17.90 0.72
N GLU A 497 -2.72 17.47 1.97
CA GLU A 497 -2.73 18.32 3.16
C GLU A 497 -1.30 18.69 3.54
N LEU A 498 -1.10 19.93 4.01
CA LEU A 498 0.18 20.48 4.43
C LEU A 498 0.07 21.04 5.84
N HIS A 499 0.78 20.42 6.78
CA HIS A 499 0.88 20.89 8.15
C HIS A 499 2.25 21.54 8.41
N SER A 500 2.25 22.73 9.01
CA SER A 500 3.51 23.41 9.36
C SER A 500 4.22 22.70 10.52
N THR A 501 5.50 22.36 10.35
CA THR A 501 6.36 21.82 11.41
C THR A 501 7.74 22.50 11.42
N PRO A 502 8.53 22.40 12.52
CA PRO A 502 9.89 22.98 12.57
C PRO A 502 10.85 22.44 11.50
N GLY A 503 10.63 21.20 11.03
CA GLY A 503 11.49 20.53 10.04
C GLY A 503 11.12 20.74 8.58
N GLY A 504 10.05 21.50 8.30
CA GLY A 504 9.44 21.61 6.97
C GLY A 504 7.93 21.35 7.00
N PRO A 505 7.23 21.47 5.86
CA PRO A 505 5.83 21.06 5.78
C PRO A 505 5.73 19.53 5.85
N LEU A 506 4.92 19.02 6.79
CA LEU A 506 4.49 17.63 6.76
C LEU A 506 3.38 17.51 5.71
N ILE A 507 3.62 16.73 4.66
CA ILE A 507 2.77 16.63 3.47
C ILE A 507 2.14 15.25 3.42
N GLY A 508 0.85 15.14 3.14
CA GLY A 508 0.17 13.85 3.13
C GLY A 508 -1.33 13.96 3.00
N HIS A 509 -2.04 12.96 3.51
CA HIS A 509 -3.50 12.98 3.58
C HIS A 509 -3.98 12.02 4.66
N SER A 510 -5.12 12.36 5.26
CA SER A 510 -5.86 11.48 6.17
C SER A 510 -7.02 10.80 5.44
N GLY A 511 -7.36 9.58 5.82
CA GLY A 511 -8.41 8.79 5.18
C GLY A 511 -9.41 8.26 6.18
N GLY A 512 -10.66 8.69 6.05
CA GLY A 512 -11.81 8.08 6.72
C GLY A 512 -12.70 7.35 5.72
N PHE A 513 -13.20 6.19 6.14
CA PHE A 513 -14.30 5.46 5.53
C PHE A 513 -15.00 4.70 6.65
N PRO A 514 -16.33 4.48 6.63
CA PRO A 514 -17.00 3.71 7.66
C PRO A 514 -16.25 2.41 8.00
N GLY A 515 -15.75 2.36 9.24
CA GLY A 515 -14.99 1.24 9.79
C GLY A 515 -13.53 1.12 9.39
N ALA A 516 -12.95 2.13 8.73
CA ALA A 516 -11.53 2.19 8.44
C ALA A 516 -10.98 3.62 8.61
N GLY A 517 -9.89 3.74 9.36
CA GLY A 517 -9.11 4.96 9.52
C GLY A 517 -7.74 4.78 8.89
N SER A 518 -7.18 5.81 8.30
CA SER A 518 -5.84 5.76 7.72
C SER A 518 -5.17 7.12 7.70
N PHE A 519 -3.84 7.09 7.75
CA PHE A 519 -3.00 8.27 7.82
C PHE A 519 -1.76 8.04 6.97
N MET A 520 -1.40 8.96 6.08
CA MET A 520 -0.17 8.84 5.29
C MET A 520 0.46 10.21 5.10
N TYR A 521 1.61 10.44 5.74
CA TYR A 521 2.33 11.71 5.64
C TYR A 521 3.83 11.48 5.56
N PHE A 522 4.50 12.44 4.94
CA PHE A 522 5.94 12.47 4.81
C PHE A 522 6.51 13.87 5.02
N LEU A 523 7.77 13.91 5.41
CA LEU A 523 8.55 15.12 5.57
C LEU A 523 9.75 15.05 4.61
N PRO A 524 9.69 15.71 3.44
CA PRO A 524 10.71 15.62 2.40
C PRO A 524 12.12 15.94 2.91
N GLU A 525 12.24 16.96 3.76
CA GLU A 525 13.51 17.48 4.28
C GLU A 525 14.26 16.45 5.14
N GLN A 526 13.53 15.51 5.74
CA GLN A 526 14.08 14.45 6.60
C GLN A 526 13.95 13.05 5.97
N GLN A 527 13.35 12.96 4.76
CA GLN A 527 13.02 11.69 4.10
C GLN A 527 12.30 10.71 5.06
N LEU A 528 11.38 11.25 5.83
CA LEU A 528 10.57 10.52 6.80
C LEU A 528 9.20 10.26 6.16
N THR A 529 8.78 9.00 6.11
CA THR A 529 7.41 8.61 5.71
C THR A 529 6.78 7.86 6.88
N ILE A 530 5.50 8.12 7.10
CA ILE A 530 4.70 7.55 8.17
C ILE A 530 3.34 7.19 7.63
N VAL A 531 2.93 5.96 7.90
CA VAL A 531 1.63 5.46 7.50
C VAL A 531 0.99 4.71 8.66
N THR A 532 -0.31 4.93 8.87
CA THR A 532 -1.15 4.07 9.71
C THR A 532 -2.41 3.63 8.98
N ILE A 533 -2.90 2.45 9.35
CA ILE A 533 -4.27 2.01 9.04
C ILE A 533 -4.89 1.43 10.32
N GLU A 534 -6.18 1.66 10.49
CA GLU A 534 -6.96 1.31 11.68
C GLU A 534 -8.26 0.68 11.22
N ASN A 535 -8.73 -0.35 11.92
CA ASN A 535 -9.98 -1.05 11.57
C ASN A 535 -11.24 -0.45 12.20
N GLN A 536 -11.22 0.86 12.43
CA GLN A 536 -12.35 1.68 12.80
C GLN A 536 -12.10 3.11 12.30
N GLU A 537 -13.16 3.81 11.91
CA GLU A 537 -13.10 5.23 11.54
C GLU A 537 -13.08 6.10 12.81
N GLU A 538 -11.99 6.09 13.56
CA GLU A 538 -11.81 6.97 14.73
C GLU A 538 -10.79 8.06 14.42
N THR A 539 -11.10 9.31 14.80
CA THR A 539 -10.24 10.53 14.84
C THR A 539 -8.94 10.55 13.99
N ALA A 540 -9.04 10.10 12.73
CA ALA A 540 -8.11 9.40 11.82
C ALA A 540 -6.64 9.87 11.64
N GLY A 541 -6.00 10.40 12.68
CA GLY A 541 -4.63 10.88 12.59
C GLY A 541 -4.29 11.98 13.59
N LYS A 542 -5.25 12.62 14.26
CA LYS A 542 -4.96 13.77 15.14
C LYS A 542 -4.00 13.44 16.30
N PRO A 543 -4.13 12.30 17.01
CA PRO A 543 -3.14 11.88 17.99
C PRO A 543 -1.75 11.70 17.37
N PHE A 544 -1.68 11.16 16.15
CA PHE A 544 -0.44 10.94 15.41
C PHE A 544 0.17 12.27 14.93
N ILE A 545 -0.58 13.17 14.29
CA ILE A 545 -0.12 14.51 13.90
C ILE A 545 0.46 15.25 15.11
N ASN A 546 -0.22 15.19 16.27
CA ASN A 546 0.25 15.87 17.48
C ASN A 546 1.52 15.21 18.05
N LEU A 547 1.59 13.88 18.06
CA LEU A 547 2.81 13.15 18.40
C LEU A 547 3.94 13.58 17.49
N PHE A 548 3.73 13.66 16.18
CA PHE A 548 4.78 13.97 15.22
C PHE A 548 5.19 15.43 15.26
N LYS A 549 4.25 16.37 15.43
CA LYS A 549 4.57 17.77 15.76
C LYS A 549 5.42 17.85 17.04
N THR A 550 5.22 16.95 18.00
CA THR A 550 6.02 16.87 19.24
C THR A 550 7.40 16.24 18.99
N LEU A 551 7.47 15.12 18.25
CA LEU A 551 8.72 14.44 17.92
C LEU A 551 9.64 15.32 17.06
N LEU A 552 9.09 15.99 16.04
CA LEU A 552 9.82 16.90 15.16
C LEU A 552 10.21 18.23 15.83
N ALA A 553 9.60 18.55 16.99
CA ALA A 553 9.96 19.71 17.80
C ALA A 553 10.99 19.39 18.90
N ALA A 554 11.28 18.11 19.14
CA ALA A 554 12.40 17.73 19.98
C ALA A 554 13.70 17.92 19.17
N ASP A 555 14.63 18.70 19.71
CA ASP A 555 15.93 19.05 19.07
C ASP A 555 16.91 17.87 18.92
N GLU A 556 16.48 16.61 19.11
CA GLU A 556 17.34 15.40 19.10
C GLU A 556 17.04 14.44 17.95
#